data_AF-A0A9W4K5J6-F1
#
_entry.id   AF-A0A9W4K5J6-F1
#
_cell.length_a   1.000
_cell.length_b   1.000
_cell.length_c   1.000
_cell.angle_alpha   90.00
_cell.angle_beta   90.00
_cell.angle_gamma   90.00
#
_symmetry.space_group_name_H-M   'P 1'
#
loop_
_entity.id
_entity.type
_entity.pdbx_description
1 polymer ?
#
loop_
_entity_poly.entity_id
_entity_poly.type
_entity_poly.pdbx_seq_one_letter_code
_entity_poly.pdbx_strand_id
1 'polypeptide(L)'
;MSTWAALSHGGPQPPQENIDKWEKAANENDSSILTNEDCLEMLRRWPLDQANYYCNFYVGCTIDELVQKAAKTDGPDNLTEAEAIIILNTPFGGCVPEDQKYMGNYDRWSDNTKTKFENALNLILAEMDTEKRARANADIAFERVKDTRRPELKNFSRDELLNIVNCNKIAWVKALQKHLEEQPAWGFVCIRTSFGEDSSWEKFKEFFVHATQSALAFPRNSPSIRPRWRIQWVEDRSMENASAIDLCSYFRRFCKENKVEPGLRHDAFLYANGEAIESVMHSPVLPSPAFVIASEAAYDGKGPEPPIELADYAGSVRVAIPHVYTTFWARLLSTEEDIQQKSSPMQRTWGEIFSKAQITREKTYPIKYFFMEV
;
A
#
# COMPACT_ATOMS: atom_id res chain seq x y z
N MET A 1 16.50 18.62 -7.38
CA MET A 1 16.88 17.73 -6.27
C MET A 1 17.01 18.58 -5.01
N SER A 2 15.94 18.69 -4.22
CA SER A 2 16.02 19.28 -2.89
C SER A 2 16.53 18.18 -1.96
N THR A 3 17.72 18.38 -1.43
CA THR A 3 18.37 17.49 -0.47
C THR A 3 17.52 17.41 0.79
N TRP A 4 17.12 16.20 1.17
CA TRP A 4 16.46 15.86 2.43
C TRP A 4 17.23 16.32 3.70
N ALA A 5 18.48 16.78 3.53
CA ALA A 5 19.32 17.34 4.58
C ALA A 5 18.78 18.64 5.21
N ALA A 6 17.82 19.35 4.61
CA ALA A 6 17.33 20.63 5.17
C ALA A 6 16.19 20.49 6.21
N LEU A 7 15.70 19.26 6.48
CA LEU A 7 14.72 18.95 7.54
C LEU A 7 15.37 18.19 8.71
N SER A 8 16.70 18.12 8.77
CA SER A 8 17.45 17.18 9.63
C SER A 8 17.47 17.50 11.12
N HIS A 9 16.96 18.66 11.58
CA HIS A 9 17.03 19.03 12.99
C HIS A 9 15.69 19.60 13.48
N GLY A 10 15.17 19.07 14.59
CA GLY A 10 13.98 19.62 15.28
C GLY A 10 12.84 18.63 15.59
N GLY A 11 13.03 17.32 15.40
CA GLY A 11 12.11 16.32 15.98
C GLY A 11 12.29 16.20 17.50
N PRO A 12 11.26 15.76 18.25
CA PRO A 12 11.39 15.53 19.69
C PRO A 12 12.54 14.54 19.96
N GLN A 13 13.48 14.98 20.80
CA GLN A 13 14.61 14.16 21.26
C GLN A 13 14.14 13.27 22.42
N PRO A 14 14.86 12.17 22.70
CA PRO A 14 14.67 11.42 23.94
C PRO A 14 14.86 12.32 25.17
N PRO A 15 14.21 12.01 26.30
CA PRO A 15 14.51 12.64 27.58
C PRO A 15 16.01 12.54 27.89
N GLN A 16 16.60 13.63 28.42
CA GLN A 16 18.04 13.66 28.71
C GLN A 16 18.45 12.54 29.68
N GLU A 17 17.59 12.19 30.64
CA GLU A 17 17.81 11.08 31.56
C GLU A 17 18.05 9.75 30.82
N ASN A 18 17.29 9.47 29.75
CA ASN A 18 17.46 8.25 28.96
C ASN A 18 18.79 8.28 28.20
N ILE A 19 19.16 9.45 27.64
CA ILE A 19 20.43 9.64 26.94
C ILE A 19 21.61 9.41 27.89
N ASP A 20 21.54 9.95 29.10
CA ASP A 20 22.58 9.81 30.13
C ASP A 20 22.69 8.36 30.61
N LYS A 21 21.55 7.65 30.78
CA LYS A 21 21.53 6.21 31.09
C LYS A 21 22.20 5.38 29.99
N TRP A 22 21.87 5.61 28.72
CA TRP A 22 22.47 4.89 27.59
C TRP A 22 23.98 5.12 27.52
N GLU A 23 24.42 6.37 27.68
CA GLU A 23 25.84 6.72 27.71
C GLU A 23 26.57 6.04 28.88
N LYS A 24 25.99 6.06 30.07
CA LYS A 24 26.57 5.42 31.25
C LYS A 24 26.72 3.91 31.05
N ALA A 25 25.65 3.24 30.62
CA ALA A 25 25.66 1.80 30.34
C ALA A 25 26.74 1.42 29.31
N ALA A 26 26.84 2.18 28.22
CA ALA A 26 27.83 1.94 27.17
C ALA A 26 29.28 2.21 27.64
N ASN A 27 29.52 3.31 28.37
CA ASN A 27 30.85 3.68 28.83
C ASN A 27 31.39 2.74 29.92
N GLU A 28 30.51 2.26 30.80
CA GLU A 28 30.85 1.31 31.86
C GLU A 28 30.81 -0.14 31.35
N ASN A 29 30.33 -0.36 30.11
CA ASN A 29 30.10 -1.69 29.52
C ASN A 29 29.31 -2.62 30.46
N ASP A 30 28.26 -2.05 31.06
CA ASP A 30 27.41 -2.71 32.06
C ASP A 30 25.92 -2.55 31.68
N SER A 31 25.34 -3.64 31.18
CA SER A 31 23.94 -3.70 30.76
C SER A 31 22.97 -3.61 31.95
N SER A 32 23.41 -3.95 33.18
CA SER A 32 22.56 -3.96 34.38
C SER A 32 22.13 -2.56 34.83
N ILE A 33 22.77 -1.52 34.30
CA ILE A 33 22.37 -0.11 34.44
C ILE A 33 21.01 0.14 33.76
N LEU A 34 20.68 -0.64 32.73
CA LEU A 34 19.42 -0.59 32.02
C LEU A 34 18.44 -1.57 32.66
N THR A 35 17.29 -1.06 33.07
CA THR A 35 16.21 -1.89 33.61
C THR A 35 15.59 -2.76 32.51
N ASN A 36 14.81 -3.77 32.90
CA ASN A 36 14.02 -4.55 31.94
C ASN A 36 13.09 -3.66 31.09
N GLU A 37 12.55 -2.60 31.69
CA GLU A 37 11.74 -1.62 30.97
C GLU A 37 12.59 -0.88 29.94
N ASP A 38 13.73 -0.32 30.33
CA ASP A 38 14.67 0.35 29.39
C ASP A 38 15.05 -0.56 28.22
N CYS A 39 15.37 -1.84 28.49
CA CYS A 39 15.67 -2.83 27.46
C CYS A 39 14.48 -3.04 26.50
N LEU A 40 13.27 -3.16 27.04
CA LEU A 40 12.06 -3.28 26.22
C LEU A 40 11.78 -1.99 25.44
N GLU A 41 11.97 -0.80 25.99
CA GLU A 41 11.82 0.47 25.27
C GLU A 41 12.81 0.57 24.11
N MET A 42 14.07 0.19 24.33
CA MET A 42 15.13 0.24 23.33
C MET A 42 14.91 -0.77 22.20
N LEU A 43 14.42 -1.97 22.53
CA LEU A 43 13.93 -2.95 21.56
C LEU A 43 12.58 -2.56 20.95
N ARG A 44 11.97 -1.48 21.47
CA ARG A 44 10.67 -0.95 21.11
C ARG A 44 9.55 -2.00 21.26
N ARG A 45 9.54 -2.66 22.41
CA ARG A 45 8.54 -3.68 22.81
C ARG A 45 7.74 -3.26 24.02
N TRP A 46 7.96 -2.06 24.53
CA TRP A 46 7.21 -1.53 25.65
C TRP A 46 5.93 -0.83 25.20
N PRO A 47 4.80 -1.02 25.91
CA PRO A 47 4.52 -2.10 26.86
C PRO A 47 4.45 -3.48 26.19
N LEU A 48 4.91 -4.52 26.87
CA LEU A 48 5.05 -5.87 26.29
C LEU A 48 3.70 -6.51 25.93
N ASP A 49 2.67 -6.29 26.74
CA ASP A 49 1.30 -6.74 26.47
C ASP A 49 0.76 -6.12 25.17
N GLN A 50 1.02 -4.83 24.95
CA GLN A 50 0.63 -4.14 23.73
C GLN A 50 1.44 -4.62 22.52
N ALA A 51 2.75 -4.82 22.67
CA ALA A 51 3.59 -5.42 21.63
C ALA A 51 3.10 -6.83 21.24
N ASN A 52 2.74 -7.65 22.23
CA ASN A 52 2.18 -8.99 22.02
C ASN A 52 0.83 -8.95 21.32
N TYR A 53 -0.06 -8.02 21.72
CA TYR A 53 -1.33 -7.82 21.04
C TYR A 53 -1.14 -7.52 19.55
N TYR A 54 -0.24 -6.59 19.20
CA TYR A 54 0.01 -6.26 17.80
C TYR A 54 0.67 -7.39 17.03
N CYS A 55 1.65 -8.06 17.64
CA CYS A 55 2.29 -9.23 17.04
C CYS A 55 1.23 -10.30 16.74
N ASN A 56 0.35 -10.59 17.69
CA ASN A 56 -0.71 -11.58 17.50
C ASN A 56 -1.71 -11.15 16.42
N PHE A 57 -2.12 -9.88 16.43
CA PHE A 57 -3.06 -9.34 15.45
C PHE A 57 -2.54 -9.42 14.01
N TYR A 58 -1.25 -9.12 13.79
CA TYR A 58 -0.67 -9.03 12.44
C TYR A 58 -0.05 -10.33 11.94
N VAL A 59 0.54 -11.14 12.82
CA VAL A 59 1.30 -12.34 12.43
C VAL A 59 0.89 -13.62 13.19
N GLY A 60 -0.10 -13.52 14.09
CA GLY A 60 -0.72 -14.69 14.72
C GLY A 60 0.06 -15.31 15.89
N CYS A 61 1.12 -14.67 16.37
CA CYS A 61 1.94 -15.15 17.48
C CYS A 61 2.39 -14.01 18.40
N THR A 62 2.94 -14.35 19.57
CA THR A 62 3.57 -13.40 20.50
C THR A 62 4.91 -12.89 19.95
N ILE A 63 5.43 -11.79 20.51
CA ILE A 63 6.71 -11.23 20.08
C ILE A 63 7.87 -12.21 20.33
N ASP A 64 7.83 -12.96 21.43
CA ASP A 64 8.87 -13.94 21.76
C ASP A 64 8.85 -15.12 20.79
N GLU A 65 7.67 -15.64 20.45
CA GLU A 65 7.52 -16.68 19.42
C GLU A 65 8.03 -16.21 18.06
N LEU A 66 7.76 -14.94 17.71
CA LEU A 66 8.27 -14.35 16.47
C LEU A 66 9.79 -14.20 16.47
N VAL A 67 10.39 -13.75 17.58
CA VAL A 67 11.85 -13.67 17.75
C VAL A 67 12.48 -15.05 17.62
N GLN A 68 11.91 -16.06 18.26
CA GLN A 68 12.37 -17.45 18.14
C GLN A 68 12.24 -17.97 16.70
N LYS A 69 11.14 -17.65 16.00
CA LYS A 69 10.98 -17.99 14.58
C LYS A 69 12.08 -17.34 13.74
N ALA A 70 12.32 -16.04 13.94
CA ALA A 70 13.28 -15.26 13.16
C ALA A 70 14.73 -15.64 13.43
N ALA A 71 15.07 -16.08 14.65
CA ALA A 71 16.43 -16.47 15.02
C ALA A 71 16.90 -17.83 14.43
N LYS A 72 15.97 -18.62 13.87
CA LYS A 72 16.28 -19.92 13.26
C LYS A 72 17.14 -19.76 11.99
N THR A 73 17.97 -20.76 11.71
CA THR A 73 19.00 -20.75 10.66
C THR A 73 18.42 -20.74 9.23
N ASP A 74 17.20 -21.24 9.07
CA ASP A 74 16.45 -21.21 7.79
C ASP A 74 15.75 -19.84 7.60
N GLY A 75 16.12 -18.84 8.41
CA GLY A 75 15.28 -17.74 8.88
C GLY A 75 14.96 -16.61 7.90
N PRO A 76 15.90 -16.05 7.12
CA PRO A 76 15.58 -14.85 6.34
C PRO A 76 14.53 -15.17 5.27
N ASP A 77 14.64 -16.29 4.55
CA ASP A 77 13.70 -16.66 3.48
C ASP A 77 12.28 -16.94 3.95
N ASN A 78 12.11 -17.24 5.24
CA ASN A 78 10.82 -17.59 5.84
C ASN A 78 10.13 -16.42 6.58
N LEU A 79 10.79 -15.25 6.65
CA LEU A 79 10.19 -14.05 7.23
C LEU A 79 9.45 -13.24 6.17
N THR A 80 8.18 -12.98 6.46
CA THR A 80 7.38 -12.01 5.71
C THR A 80 7.84 -10.57 6.01
N GLU A 81 7.45 -9.63 5.17
CA GLU A 81 7.72 -8.21 5.41
C GLU A 81 7.12 -7.74 6.76
N ALA A 82 5.91 -8.18 7.09
CA ALA A 82 5.24 -7.79 8.33
C ALA A 82 6.03 -8.27 9.56
N GLU A 83 6.47 -9.53 9.54
CA GLU A 83 7.31 -10.13 10.58
C GLU A 83 8.64 -9.38 10.75
N ALA A 84 9.33 -9.11 9.64
CA ALA A 84 10.57 -8.35 9.67
C ALA A 84 10.38 -6.95 10.26
N ILE A 85 9.32 -6.23 9.85
CA ILE A 85 9.03 -4.89 10.39
C ILE A 85 8.70 -4.98 11.88
N ILE A 86 7.93 -5.96 12.34
CA ILE A 86 7.59 -6.11 13.76
C ILE A 86 8.87 -6.35 14.59
N ILE A 87 9.77 -7.22 14.14
CA ILE A 87 11.03 -7.47 14.86
C ILE A 87 11.89 -6.20 14.96
N LEU A 88 11.97 -5.43 13.88
CA LEU A 88 12.83 -4.24 13.81
C LEU A 88 12.20 -2.98 14.43
N ASN A 89 10.86 -2.85 14.36
CA ASN A 89 10.15 -1.58 14.53
C ASN A 89 8.79 -1.69 15.25
N THR A 90 8.49 -2.74 16.03
CA THR A 90 7.40 -2.63 17.03
C THR A 90 7.69 -1.43 17.96
N PRO A 91 6.73 -0.76 18.63
CA PRO A 91 5.31 -0.79 18.37
C PRO A 91 5.00 -0.34 16.95
N PHE A 92 4.14 -1.10 16.29
CA PHE A 92 3.77 -0.85 14.91
C PHE A 92 2.89 0.40 14.80
N GLY A 93 3.29 1.37 13.96
CA GLY A 93 2.41 2.38 13.35
C GLY A 93 1.44 3.12 14.29
N GLY A 94 1.95 4.12 15.02
CA GLY A 94 1.13 5.09 15.77
C GLY A 94 0.70 4.63 17.16
N CYS A 95 1.04 3.41 17.53
CA CYS A 95 0.76 2.83 18.84
C CYS A 95 1.98 2.85 19.76
N VAL A 96 2.96 3.67 19.41
CA VAL A 96 4.06 4.03 20.31
C VAL A 96 3.44 4.82 21.46
N PRO A 97 3.67 4.42 22.71
CA PRO A 97 3.27 5.20 23.88
C PRO A 97 3.60 6.69 23.72
N GLU A 98 2.75 7.58 24.24
CA GLU A 98 2.90 9.03 24.05
C GLU A 98 4.29 9.52 24.48
N ASP A 99 4.76 9.00 25.60
CA ASP A 99 6.08 9.20 26.19
C ASP A 99 7.23 8.64 25.33
N GLN A 100 6.97 7.70 24.43
CA GLN A 100 7.97 7.11 23.52
C GLN A 100 7.92 7.64 22.09
N LYS A 101 7.05 8.60 21.76
CA LYS A 101 6.94 9.15 20.39
C LYS A 101 8.27 9.68 19.82
N TYR A 102 9.22 10.03 20.69
CA TYR A 102 10.57 10.41 20.27
C TYR A 102 11.31 9.28 19.53
N MET A 103 11.04 7.99 19.84
CA MET A 103 11.60 6.82 19.14
C MET A 103 11.21 6.78 17.66
N GLY A 104 10.02 7.27 17.32
CA GLY A 104 9.58 7.41 15.93
C GLY A 104 10.33 8.49 15.14
N ASN A 105 11.11 9.33 15.82
CA ASN A 105 11.92 10.40 15.21
C ASN A 105 13.42 10.06 15.21
N TYR A 106 13.79 8.78 15.33
CA TYR A 106 15.18 8.30 15.33
C TYR A 106 16.05 9.00 14.28
N ASP A 107 15.59 9.07 13.02
CA ASP A 107 16.33 9.69 11.92
C ASP A 107 16.66 11.18 12.14
N ARG A 108 15.88 11.87 12.98
CA ARG A 108 16.01 13.30 13.31
C ARG A 108 16.77 13.56 14.61
N TRP A 109 17.20 12.52 15.31
CA TRP A 109 18.07 12.69 16.48
C TRP A 109 19.44 13.21 16.05
N SER A 110 20.12 13.90 16.97
CA SER A 110 21.53 14.25 16.76
C SER A 110 22.39 12.99 16.65
N ASP A 111 23.46 13.06 15.87
CA ASP A 111 24.36 11.92 15.66
C ASP A 111 24.92 11.40 17.00
N ASN A 112 25.24 12.31 17.94
CA ASN A 112 25.66 11.93 19.28
C ASN A 112 24.60 11.09 20.03
N THR A 113 23.32 11.45 19.91
CA THR A 113 22.23 10.70 20.55
C THR A 113 22.04 9.33 19.91
N LYS A 114 22.11 9.26 18.57
CA LYS A 114 22.06 7.99 17.82
C LYS A 114 23.18 7.05 18.26
N THR A 115 24.42 7.54 18.30
CA THR A 115 25.58 6.75 18.74
C THR A 115 25.41 6.21 20.16
N LYS A 116 24.94 7.04 21.10
CA LYS A 116 24.69 6.61 22.48
C LYS A 116 23.63 5.50 22.55
N PHE A 117 22.52 5.68 21.84
CA PHE A 117 21.46 4.69 21.73
C PHE A 117 21.95 3.38 21.10
N GLU A 118 22.65 3.45 19.96
CA GLU A 118 23.18 2.28 19.25
C GLU A 118 24.20 1.51 20.08
N ASN A 119 25.09 2.20 20.80
CA ASN A 119 26.07 1.56 21.69
C ASN A 119 25.38 0.80 22.82
N ALA A 120 24.40 1.43 23.48
CA ALA A 120 23.64 0.78 24.55
C ALA A 120 22.76 -0.38 24.01
N LEU A 121 22.18 -0.24 22.80
CA LEU A 121 21.43 -1.31 22.16
C LEU A 121 22.33 -2.50 21.81
N ASN A 122 23.52 -2.24 21.28
CA ASN A 122 24.50 -3.28 20.98
C ASN A 122 24.96 -4.02 22.24
N LEU A 123 25.08 -3.32 23.37
CA LEU A 123 25.39 -3.92 24.67
C LEU A 123 24.30 -4.91 25.10
N ILE A 124 23.02 -4.51 25.04
CA ILE A 124 21.89 -5.42 25.33
C ILE A 124 21.89 -6.63 24.38
N LEU A 125 22.07 -6.39 23.07
CA LEU A 125 22.05 -7.45 22.07
C LEU A 125 23.23 -8.43 22.19
N ALA A 126 24.35 -8.02 22.79
CA ALA A 126 25.48 -8.91 23.04
C ALA A 126 25.12 -10.04 24.04
N GLU A 127 24.20 -9.78 24.95
CA GLU A 127 23.71 -10.75 25.94
C GLU A 127 22.49 -11.55 25.44
N MET A 128 21.85 -11.08 24.35
CA MET A 128 20.63 -11.66 23.79
C MET A 128 20.89 -12.28 22.41
N ASP A 129 21.64 -13.38 22.34
CA ASP A 129 22.02 -14.01 21.05
C ASP A 129 20.83 -14.33 20.12
N THR A 130 19.71 -14.78 20.69
CA THR A 130 18.48 -15.05 19.90
C THR A 130 17.93 -13.77 19.28
N GLU A 131 17.87 -12.69 20.06
CA GLU A 131 17.38 -11.38 19.60
C GLU A 131 18.28 -10.80 18.50
N LYS A 132 19.60 -10.87 18.72
CA LYS A 132 20.59 -10.42 17.75
C LYS A 132 20.44 -11.15 16.41
N ARG A 133 20.28 -12.47 16.44
CA ARG A 133 20.04 -13.28 15.23
C ARG A 133 18.69 -12.94 14.58
N ALA A 134 17.63 -12.81 15.36
CA ALA A 134 16.30 -12.45 14.87
C ALA A 134 16.32 -11.12 14.11
N ARG A 135 16.97 -10.09 14.68
CA ARG A 135 17.10 -8.77 14.05
C ARG A 135 17.93 -8.83 12.77
N ALA A 136 19.07 -9.52 12.78
CA ALA A 136 19.88 -9.69 11.58
C ALA A 136 19.12 -10.37 10.44
N ASN A 137 18.35 -11.42 10.73
CA ASN A 137 17.51 -12.10 9.75
C ASN A 137 16.34 -11.22 9.28
N ALA A 138 15.74 -10.44 10.19
CA ALA A 138 14.70 -9.47 9.85
C ALA A 138 15.23 -8.36 8.94
N ASP A 139 16.44 -7.84 9.19
CA ASP A 139 17.07 -6.84 8.33
C ASP A 139 17.30 -7.38 6.91
N ILE A 140 17.82 -8.61 6.78
CA ILE A 140 17.97 -9.29 5.47
C ILE A 140 16.61 -9.43 4.79
N ALA A 141 15.58 -9.85 5.52
CA ALA A 141 14.24 -10.00 4.97
C ALA A 141 13.64 -8.65 4.52
N PHE A 142 13.83 -7.60 5.31
CA PHE A 142 13.36 -6.26 4.99
C PHE A 142 14.10 -5.65 3.79
N GLU A 143 15.42 -5.81 3.71
CA GLU A 143 16.21 -5.34 2.56
C GLU A 143 15.82 -6.06 1.26
N ARG A 144 15.53 -7.37 1.27
CA ARG A 144 15.03 -8.06 0.07
C ARG A 144 13.73 -7.46 -0.46
N VAL A 145 12.83 -7.04 0.45
CA VAL A 145 11.60 -6.34 0.07
C VAL A 145 11.92 -4.96 -0.51
N LYS A 146 12.85 -4.22 0.09
CA LYS A 146 13.31 -2.92 -0.43
C LYS A 146 13.97 -3.07 -1.79
N ASP A 147 14.80 -4.09 -2.01
CA ASP A 147 15.45 -4.39 -3.28
C ASP A 147 14.42 -4.67 -4.38
N THR A 148 13.31 -5.35 -4.05
CA THR A 148 12.20 -5.57 -4.98
C THR A 148 11.49 -4.26 -5.36
N ARG A 149 11.39 -3.30 -4.43
CA ARG A 149 10.71 -2.02 -4.64
C ARG A 149 11.59 -0.94 -5.27
N ARG A 150 12.90 -0.96 -5.00
CA ARG A 150 13.86 0.04 -5.45
C ARG A 150 13.84 0.29 -6.98
N PRO A 151 13.80 -0.73 -7.85
CA PRO A 151 13.72 -0.50 -9.30
C PRO A 151 12.37 0.10 -9.70
N GLU A 152 11.30 -0.14 -8.94
CA GLU A 152 9.96 0.36 -9.22
C GLU A 152 9.76 1.81 -8.75
N LEU A 153 10.52 2.28 -7.76
CA LEU A 153 10.41 3.66 -7.23
C LEU A 153 10.58 4.72 -8.32
N LYS A 154 11.41 4.45 -9.35
CA LYS A 154 11.63 5.38 -10.46
C LYS A 154 10.40 5.56 -11.37
N ASN A 155 9.46 4.62 -11.30
CA ASN A 155 8.25 4.58 -12.12
C ASN A 155 7.11 5.41 -11.50
N PHE A 156 7.30 5.98 -10.31
CA PHE A 156 6.22 6.66 -9.62
C PHE A 156 6.66 8.05 -9.15
N SER A 157 5.79 9.03 -9.36
CA SER A 157 5.90 10.31 -8.70
C SER A 157 5.73 10.15 -7.18
N ARG A 158 6.17 11.16 -6.44
CA ARG A 158 6.02 11.18 -4.98
C ARG A 158 4.56 11.03 -4.55
N ASP A 159 3.63 11.67 -5.26
CA ASP A 159 2.21 11.66 -4.94
C ASP A 159 1.58 10.29 -5.21
N GLU A 160 2.01 9.60 -6.27
CA GLU A 160 1.62 8.21 -6.54
C GLU A 160 2.10 7.26 -5.45
N LEU A 161 3.38 7.36 -5.07
CA LEU A 161 3.94 6.55 -3.98
C LEU A 161 3.20 6.80 -2.66
N LEU A 162 2.92 8.07 -2.33
CA LEU A 162 2.14 8.40 -1.13
C LEU A 162 0.75 7.78 -1.16
N ASN A 163 0.07 7.82 -2.31
CA ASN A 163 -1.25 7.20 -2.47
C ASN A 163 -1.17 5.67 -2.33
N ILE A 164 -0.24 5.03 -3.03
CA ILE A 164 -0.05 3.58 -3.00
C ILE A 164 0.27 3.11 -1.57
N VAL A 165 1.22 3.77 -0.89
CA VAL A 165 1.63 3.44 0.48
C VAL A 165 0.50 3.71 1.47
N ASN A 166 -0.25 4.80 1.34
CA ASN A 166 -1.38 5.06 2.24
C ASN A 166 -2.49 4.02 2.09
N CYS A 167 -2.65 3.39 0.92
CA CYS A 167 -3.61 2.30 0.75
C CYS A 167 -3.21 1.03 1.50
N ASN A 168 -1.94 0.86 1.90
CA ASN A 168 -1.53 -0.24 2.79
C ASN A 168 -2.06 -0.11 4.21
N LYS A 169 -2.58 1.06 4.59
CA LYS A 169 -3.27 1.26 5.87
C LYS A 169 -4.71 0.75 5.85
N ILE A 170 -5.25 0.44 4.66
CA ILE A 170 -6.60 -0.08 4.49
C ILE A 170 -6.56 -1.60 4.71
N ALA A 171 -7.55 -2.17 5.38
CA ALA A 171 -7.63 -3.62 5.67
C ALA A 171 -7.87 -4.51 4.42
N TRP A 172 -7.74 -3.95 3.22
CA TRP A 172 -8.01 -4.61 1.95
C TRP A 172 -7.08 -5.79 1.68
N VAL A 173 -5.81 -5.75 2.13
CA VAL A 173 -4.87 -6.85 1.91
C VAL A 173 -5.35 -8.10 2.63
N LYS A 174 -5.84 -7.97 3.87
CA LYS A 174 -6.39 -9.09 4.65
C LYS A 174 -7.69 -9.62 4.02
N ALA A 175 -8.58 -8.71 3.61
CA ALA A 175 -9.82 -9.09 2.92
C ALA A 175 -9.53 -9.79 1.58
N LEU A 176 -8.55 -9.31 0.82
CA LEU A 176 -8.10 -9.96 -0.41
C LEU A 176 -7.46 -11.32 -0.13
N GLN A 177 -6.66 -11.47 0.93
CA GLN A 177 -6.12 -12.77 1.31
C GLN A 177 -7.23 -13.78 1.60
N LYS A 178 -8.26 -13.39 2.36
CA LYS A 178 -9.45 -14.23 2.58
C LYS A 178 -10.15 -14.57 1.27
N HIS A 179 -10.36 -13.60 0.37
CA HIS A 179 -10.91 -13.86 -0.97
C HIS A 179 -10.08 -14.89 -1.74
N LEU A 180 -8.75 -14.81 -1.65
CA LEU A 180 -7.83 -15.71 -2.32
C LEU A 180 -7.71 -17.10 -1.66
N GLU A 181 -8.30 -17.33 -0.49
CA GLU A 181 -8.47 -18.68 0.07
C GLU A 181 -9.53 -19.46 -0.71
N GLU A 182 -10.54 -18.76 -1.22
CA GLU A 182 -11.69 -19.34 -1.93
C GLU A 182 -11.59 -19.18 -3.45
N GLN A 183 -10.84 -18.19 -3.92
CA GLN A 183 -10.79 -17.80 -5.33
C GLN A 183 -9.37 -17.91 -5.91
N PRO A 184 -9.24 -18.37 -7.17
CA PRO A 184 -7.94 -18.59 -7.79
C PRO A 184 -7.23 -17.29 -8.18
N ALA A 185 -7.99 -16.20 -8.38
CA ALA A 185 -7.51 -14.94 -8.89
C ALA A 185 -8.26 -13.75 -8.27
N TRP A 186 -7.79 -12.55 -8.60
CA TRP A 186 -8.47 -11.31 -8.29
C TRP A 186 -8.15 -10.26 -9.36
N GLY A 187 -9.06 -9.30 -9.53
CA GLY A 187 -8.91 -8.21 -10.49
C GLY A 187 -10.20 -7.93 -11.24
N PHE A 188 -10.09 -7.43 -12.46
CA PHE A 188 -11.22 -6.84 -13.17
C PHE A 188 -11.41 -7.42 -14.56
N VAL A 189 -12.62 -7.24 -15.08
CA VAL A 189 -12.88 -7.25 -16.51
C VAL A 189 -12.61 -5.84 -17.05
N CYS A 190 -11.93 -5.73 -18.20
CA CYS A 190 -11.73 -4.48 -18.90
C CYS A 190 -12.27 -4.55 -20.33
N ILE A 191 -13.27 -3.72 -20.63
CA ILE A 191 -13.97 -3.70 -21.91
C ILE A 191 -13.33 -2.63 -22.82
N ARG A 192 -12.91 -3.03 -24.03
CA ARG A 192 -12.47 -2.10 -25.09
C ARG A 192 -13.70 -1.44 -25.71
N THR A 193 -13.74 -0.11 -25.75
CA THR A 193 -14.87 0.64 -26.35
C THR A 193 -14.45 1.53 -27.51
N SER A 194 -13.16 1.57 -27.86
CA SER A 194 -12.65 2.21 -29.07
C SER A 194 -11.84 1.23 -29.90
N PHE A 195 -12.24 1.06 -31.17
CA PHE A 195 -11.68 0.10 -32.11
C PHE A 195 -10.89 0.79 -33.23
N GLY A 196 -10.09 1.81 -32.86
CA GLY A 196 -9.08 2.42 -33.73
C GLY A 196 -7.92 1.45 -34.04
N GLU A 197 -6.70 1.95 -34.17
CA GLU A 197 -5.55 1.10 -34.49
C GLU A 197 -5.29 0.02 -33.42
N ASP A 198 -5.24 -1.25 -33.83
CA ASP A 198 -4.96 -2.38 -32.93
C ASP A 198 -3.58 -2.28 -32.27
N SER A 199 -2.60 -1.67 -32.95
CA SER A 199 -1.28 -1.37 -32.38
C SER A 199 -1.34 -0.47 -31.14
N SER A 200 -2.28 0.48 -31.12
CA SER A 200 -2.49 1.37 -29.96
C SER A 200 -3.16 0.61 -28.81
N TRP A 201 -4.07 -0.31 -29.13
CA TRP A 201 -4.68 -1.16 -28.11
C TRP A 201 -3.68 -2.12 -27.45
N GLU A 202 -2.80 -2.77 -28.22
CA GLU A 202 -1.76 -3.63 -27.66
C GLU A 202 -0.82 -2.86 -26.74
N LYS A 203 -0.37 -1.67 -27.16
CA LYS A 203 0.46 -0.79 -26.30
C LYS A 203 -0.27 -0.38 -25.02
N PHE A 204 -1.58 -0.12 -25.09
CA PHE A 204 -2.38 0.16 -23.90
C PHE A 204 -2.39 -1.04 -22.94
N LYS A 205 -2.62 -2.26 -23.43
CA LYS A 205 -2.60 -3.49 -22.61
C LYS A 205 -1.23 -3.72 -21.98
N GLU A 206 -0.15 -3.59 -22.75
CA GLU A 206 1.23 -3.72 -22.27
C GLU A 206 1.53 -2.70 -21.16
N PHE A 207 1.22 -1.42 -21.40
CA PHE A 207 1.40 -0.37 -20.41
C PHE A 207 0.58 -0.63 -19.15
N PHE A 208 -0.69 -1.04 -19.31
CA PHE A 208 -1.58 -1.35 -18.20
C PHE A 208 -1.02 -2.45 -17.31
N VAL A 209 -0.59 -3.56 -17.92
CA VAL A 209 0.00 -4.69 -17.20
C VAL A 209 1.28 -4.26 -16.50
N HIS A 210 2.20 -3.56 -17.20
CA HIS A 210 3.44 -3.09 -16.61
C HIS A 210 3.19 -2.16 -15.41
N ALA A 211 2.37 -1.12 -15.58
CA ALA A 211 2.11 -0.14 -14.54
C ALA A 211 1.40 -0.73 -13.31
N THR A 212 0.42 -1.62 -13.51
CA THR A 212 -0.24 -2.30 -12.39
C THR A 212 0.70 -3.27 -11.67
N GLN A 213 1.54 -4.01 -12.40
CA GLN A 213 2.54 -4.91 -11.78
C GLN A 213 3.62 -4.16 -11.00
N SER A 214 4.13 -3.05 -11.54
CA SER A 214 5.08 -2.17 -10.87
C SER A 214 4.51 -1.64 -9.56
N ALA A 215 3.27 -1.16 -9.60
CA ALA A 215 2.62 -0.62 -8.43
C ALA A 215 2.34 -1.75 -7.40
N LEU A 216 2.03 -2.97 -7.84
CA LEU A 216 1.82 -4.14 -6.96
C LEU A 216 3.06 -4.60 -6.19
N ALA A 217 4.25 -4.03 -6.43
CA ALA A 217 5.44 -4.25 -5.60
C ALA A 217 5.35 -3.57 -4.22
N PHE A 218 4.51 -2.55 -4.06
CA PHE A 218 4.44 -1.72 -2.85
C PHE A 218 3.43 -2.18 -1.80
N PRO A 219 2.34 -2.89 -2.12
CA PRO A 219 1.52 -3.53 -1.12
C PRO A 219 2.29 -4.46 -0.21
N ARG A 220 1.87 -4.51 1.06
CA ARG A 220 2.30 -5.56 1.98
C ARG A 220 1.81 -6.90 1.45
N ASN A 221 2.58 -7.96 1.69
CA ASN A 221 2.28 -9.31 1.19
C ASN A 221 2.17 -9.38 -0.34
N SER A 222 2.79 -8.44 -1.06
CA SER A 222 2.92 -8.44 -2.53
C SER A 222 3.26 -9.84 -3.09
N PRO A 223 4.19 -10.63 -2.52
CA PRO A 223 4.52 -11.96 -3.04
C PRO A 223 3.32 -12.93 -3.09
N SER A 224 2.34 -12.80 -2.20
CA SER A 224 1.16 -13.66 -2.16
C SER A 224 0.03 -13.18 -3.09
N ILE A 225 -0.15 -11.87 -3.23
CA ILE A 225 -1.27 -11.28 -3.98
C ILE A 225 -0.92 -11.03 -5.45
N ARG A 226 0.31 -10.57 -5.74
CA ARG A 226 0.74 -10.15 -7.08
C ARG A 226 0.63 -11.28 -8.11
N PRO A 227 1.03 -12.53 -7.82
CA PRO A 227 0.95 -13.63 -8.80
C PRO A 227 -0.48 -14.00 -9.20
N ARG A 228 -1.48 -13.63 -8.40
CA ARG A 228 -2.91 -13.93 -8.61
C ARG A 228 -3.71 -12.77 -9.21
N TRP A 229 -3.06 -11.63 -9.46
CA TRP A 229 -3.69 -10.50 -10.15
C TRP A 229 -3.97 -10.83 -11.61
N ARG A 230 -5.18 -10.55 -12.08
CA ARG A 230 -5.64 -10.82 -13.45
C ARG A 230 -6.47 -9.65 -13.99
N ILE A 231 -6.43 -9.51 -15.30
CA ILE A 231 -7.27 -8.59 -16.06
C ILE A 231 -7.85 -9.37 -17.24
N GLN A 232 -9.17 -9.45 -17.31
CA GLN A 232 -9.85 -10.12 -18.43
C GLN A 232 -10.24 -9.07 -19.47
N TRP A 233 -9.56 -9.08 -20.61
CA TRP A 233 -9.83 -8.16 -21.71
C TRP A 233 -11.04 -8.63 -22.52
N VAL A 234 -12.00 -7.74 -22.74
CA VAL A 234 -13.19 -7.99 -23.57
C VAL A 234 -13.16 -7.06 -24.77
N GLU A 235 -13.09 -7.64 -25.96
CA GLU A 235 -12.91 -6.93 -27.23
C GLU A 235 -14.14 -7.14 -28.16
N ASP A 236 -15.34 -6.94 -27.61
CA ASP A 236 -16.60 -7.08 -28.34
C ASP A 236 -16.90 -5.80 -29.13
N ARG A 237 -16.84 -5.89 -30.47
CA ARG A 237 -17.09 -4.73 -31.36
C ARG A 237 -18.47 -4.11 -31.21
N SER A 238 -19.46 -4.84 -30.68
CA SER A 238 -20.77 -4.24 -30.41
C SER A 238 -20.73 -3.16 -29.33
N MET A 239 -19.65 -3.09 -28.56
CA MET A 239 -19.43 -2.09 -27.49
C MET A 239 -18.67 -0.84 -27.97
N GLU A 240 -18.44 -0.68 -29.28
CA GLU A 240 -17.83 0.52 -29.82
C GLU A 240 -18.65 1.77 -29.47
N ASN A 241 -18.01 2.74 -28.81
CA ASN A 241 -18.62 3.99 -28.32
C ASN A 241 -19.87 3.78 -27.44
N ALA A 242 -20.02 2.61 -26.82
CA ALA A 242 -21.15 2.31 -25.94
C ALA A 242 -21.22 3.29 -24.76
N SER A 243 -22.44 3.67 -24.39
CA SER A 243 -22.65 4.53 -23.22
C SER A 243 -22.33 3.77 -21.92
N ALA A 244 -22.12 4.49 -20.81
CA ALA A 244 -21.90 3.86 -19.51
C ALA A 244 -23.06 2.91 -19.11
N ILE A 245 -24.31 3.28 -19.44
CA ILE A 245 -25.51 2.46 -19.15
C ILE A 245 -25.51 1.16 -19.97
N ASP A 246 -25.14 1.25 -21.25
CA ASP A 246 -25.04 0.09 -22.14
C ASP A 246 -23.93 -0.86 -21.66
N LEU A 247 -22.78 -0.31 -21.28
CA LEU A 247 -21.66 -1.08 -20.73
C LEU A 247 -22.03 -1.77 -19.42
N CYS A 248 -22.71 -1.09 -18.50
CA CYS A 248 -23.20 -1.69 -17.25
C CYS A 248 -24.19 -2.83 -17.54
N SER A 249 -25.11 -2.63 -18.48
CA SER A 249 -26.08 -3.64 -18.89
C SER A 249 -25.41 -4.85 -19.55
N TYR A 250 -24.43 -4.61 -20.42
CA TYR A 250 -23.60 -5.63 -21.04
C TYR A 250 -22.85 -6.44 -19.98
N PHE A 251 -22.16 -5.77 -19.06
CA PHE A 251 -21.36 -6.41 -18.02
C PHE A 251 -22.22 -7.25 -17.08
N ARG A 252 -23.40 -6.77 -16.67
CA ARG A 252 -24.36 -7.57 -15.88
C ARG A 252 -24.80 -8.84 -16.60
N ARG A 253 -25.05 -8.77 -17.92
CA ARG A 253 -25.35 -9.96 -18.73
C ARG A 253 -24.15 -10.89 -18.81
N PHE A 254 -22.95 -10.34 -19.03
CA PHE A 254 -21.69 -11.08 -19.08
C PHE A 254 -21.43 -11.86 -17.77
N CYS A 255 -21.74 -11.25 -16.62
CA CYS A 255 -21.72 -11.90 -15.31
C CYS A 255 -22.76 -13.03 -15.20
N LYS A 256 -24.04 -12.76 -15.57
CA LYS A 256 -25.13 -13.77 -15.53
C LYS A 256 -24.87 -14.97 -16.42
N GLU A 257 -24.15 -14.78 -17.52
CA GLU A 257 -23.74 -15.84 -18.45
C GLU A 257 -22.49 -16.60 -17.97
N ASN A 258 -21.96 -16.30 -16.77
CA ASN A 258 -20.75 -16.90 -16.20
C ASN A 258 -19.53 -16.77 -17.12
N LYS A 259 -19.42 -15.65 -17.85
CA LYS A 259 -18.27 -15.37 -18.73
C LYS A 259 -17.12 -14.64 -18.04
N VAL A 260 -17.33 -14.18 -16.81
CA VAL A 260 -16.29 -13.57 -15.97
C VAL A 260 -15.41 -14.68 -15.39
N GLU A 261 -14.09 -14.53 -15.48
CA GLU A 261 -13.16 -15.49 -14.89
C GLU A 261 -13.34 -15.58 -13.36
N PRO A 262 -13.23 -16.78 -12.75
CA PRO A 262 -13.39 -16.96 -11.32
C PRO A 262 -12.46 -16.05 -10.50
N GLY A 263 -13.01 -15.40 -9.48
CA GLY A 263 -12.28 -14.52 -8.58
C GLY A 263 -12.17 -13.05 -9.03
N LEU A 264 -12.54 -12.72 -10.27
CA LEU A 264 -12.65 -11.32 -10.69
C LEU A 264 -13.92 -10.67 -10.09
N ARG A 265 -13.92 -9.33 -10.05
CA ARG A 265 -15.05 -8.57 -9.54
C ARG A 265 -16.29 -8.66 -10.44
N HIS A 266 -17.46 -8.66 -9.81
CA HIS A 266 -18.78 -8.66 -10.47
C HIS A 266 -19.59 -7.38 -10.22
N ASP A 267 -19.19 -6.57 -9.24
CA ASP A 267 -19.86 -5.32 -8.85
C ASP A 267 -19.19 -4.07 -9.48
N ALA A 268 -18.01 -4.24 -10.08
CA ALA A 268 -17.29 -3.18 -10.77
C ALA A 268 -16.48 -3.73 -11.94
N PHE A 269 -16.34 -2.94 -13.00
CA PHE A 269 -15.53 -3.27 -14.17
C PHE A 269 -14.76 -2.06 -14.67
N LEU A 270 -13.82 -2.28 -15.59
CA LEU A 270 -13.05 -1.25 -16.26
C LEU A 270 -13.46 -1.15 -17.73
N TYR A 271 -13.25 0.00 -18.34
CA TYR A 271 -13.31 0.15 -19.78
C TYR A 271 -12.31 1.18 -20.30
N ALA A 272 -11.90 0.99 -21.55
CA ALA A 272 -10.95 1.84 -22.25
C ALA A 272 -11.60 2.44 -23.50
N ASN A 273 -11.94 3.73 -23.43
CA ASN A 273 -12.38 4.52 -24.57
C ASN A 273 -11.19 5.08 -25.35
N GLY A 274 -11.45 5.84 -26.42
CA GLY A 274 -10.40 6.45 -27.25
C GLY A 274 -9.42 7.29 -26.44
N GLU A 275 -9.93 8.16 -25.57
CA GLU A 275 -9.10 9.03 -24.72
C GLU A 275 -8.17 8.23 -23.77
N ALA A 276 -8.67 7.13 -23.18
CA ALA A 276 -7.86 6.27 -22.32
C ALA A 276 -6.73 5.59 -23.11
N ILE A 277 -7.02 5.08 -24.31
CA ILE A 277 -6.00 4.46 -25.18
C ILE A 277 -4.97 5.50 -25.63
N GLU A 278 -5.42 6.66 -26.08
CA GLU A 278 -4.55 7.77 -26.50
C GLU A 278 -3.69 8.30 -25.34
N SER A 279 -4.18 8.26 -24.10
CA SER A 279 -3.40 8.72 -22.93
C SER A 279 -2.09 7.96 -22.77
N VAL A 280 -2.06 6.67 -23.11
CA VAL A 280 -0.84 5.86 -23.12
C VAL A 280 0.05 6.22 -24.31
N MET A 281 -0.53 6.54 -25.47
CA MET A 281 0.25 6.85 -26.67
C MET A 281 1.06 8.14 -26.51
N HIS A 282 0.49 9.14 -25.85
CA HIS A 282 1.15 10.42 -25.59
C HIS A 282 2.20 10.34 -24.46
N SER A 283 2.10 9.35 -23.58
CA SER A 283 3.00 9.19 -22.43
C SER A 283 3.20 7.71 -22.09
N PRO A 284 3.97 6.97 -22.92
CA PRO A 284 4.12 5.51 -22.81
C PRO A 284 5.09 5.08 -21.70
N VAL A 285 5.54 6.01 -20.85
CA VAL A 285 6.51 5.78 -19.79
C VAL A 285 5.97 6.25 -18.45
N LEU A 286 6.34 5.52 -17.41
CA LEU A 286 6.01 5.84 -16.03
C LEU A 286 6.98 6.91 -15.46
N PRO A 287 6.52 7.82 -14.58
CA PRO A 287 5.13 8.02 -14.17
C PRO A 287 4.31 8.67 -15.31
N SER A 288 3.15 8.09 -15.62
CA SER A 288 2.30 8.54 -16.73
C SER A 288 0.96 9.04 -16.20
N PRO A 289 0.36 10.10 -16.80
CA PRO A 289 -1.03 10.47 -16.54
C PRO A 289 -2.04 9.48 -17.15
N ALA A 290 -1.57 8.38 -17.75
CA ALA A 290 -2.44 7.39 -18.38
C ALA A 290 -3.49 6.84 -17.43
N PHE A 291 -4.71 6.70 -17.95
CA PHE A 291 -5.88 6.33 -17.16
C PHE A 291 -6.71 5.26 -17.83
N VAL A 292 -7.57 4.65 -17.03
CA VAL A 292 -8.67 3.78 -17.44
C VAL A 292 -9.95 4.33 -16.81
N ILE A 293 -11.11 3.95 -17.34
CA ILE A 293 -12.38 4.30 -16.71
C ILE A 293 -12.87 3.10 -15.92
N ALA A 294 -13.32 3.34 -14.69
CA ALA A 294 -13.82 2.34 -13.78
C ALA A 294 -15.30 2.61 -13.51
N SER A 295 -16.16 1.61 -13.65
CA SER A 295 -17.62 1.77 -13.68
C SER A 295 -18.35 0.85 -12.72
N GLU A 296 -19.41 1.37 -12.12
CA GLU A 296 -20.28 0.66 -11.18
C GLU A 296 -21.24 -0.25 -11.93
N ALA A 297 -21.14 -1.57 -11.73
CA ALA A 297 -21.96 -2.53 -12.47
C ALA A 297 -23.46 -2.36 -12.20
N ALA A 298 -23.83 -1.83 -11.04
CA ALA A 298 -25.22 -1.59 -10.66
C ALA A 298 -25.82 -0.30 -11.25
N TYR A 299 -25.00 0.60 -11.81
CA TYR A 299 -25.48 1.87 -12.33
C TYR A 299 -26.49 1.65 -13.49
N ASP A 300 -27.62 2.35 -13.41
CA ASP A 300 -28.72 2.28 -14.37
C ASP A 300 -29.22 3.66 -14.82
N GLY A 301 -28.58 4.75 -14.34
CA GLY A 301 -28.96 6.13 -14.61
C GLY A 301 -30.27 6.58 -13.96
N LYS A 302 -30.87 5.78 -13.07
CA LYS A 302 -32.18 6.04 -12.44
C LYS A 302 -32.12 6.18 -10.92
N GLY A 303 -30.93 6.38 -10.36
CA GLY A 303 -30.72 6.64 -8.94
C GLY A 303 -31.25 8.01 -8.50
N PRO A 304 -31.44 8.22 -7.18
CA PRO A 304 -31.74 9.55 -6.64
C PRO A 304 -30.67 10.56 -7.09
N GLU A 305 -31.07 11.82 -7.32
CA GLU A 305 -30.12 12.88 -7.67
C GLU A 305 -28.96 12.87 -6.67
N PRO A 306 -27.71 12.72 -7.14
CA PRO A 306 -26.58 12.70 -6.25
C PRO A 306 -26.47 14.06 -5.53
N PRO A 307 -25.89 14.12 -4.31
CA PRO A 307 -25.53 15.37 -3.66
C PRO A 307 -24.80 16.31 -4.63
N ILE A 308 -24.93 17.64 -4.46
CA ILE A 308 -24.34 18.65 -5.37
C ILE A 308 -22.85 18.38 -5.65
N GLU A 309 -22.11 17.91 -4.66
CA GLU A 309 -20.69 17.55 -4.74
C GLU A 309 -20.37 16.39 -5.70
N LEU A 310 -21.41 15.69 -6.16
CA LEU A 310 -21.40 14.49 -7.00
C LEU A 310 -22.29 14.64 -8.24
N ALA A 311 -22.72 15.86 -8.57
CA ALA A 311 -23.63 16.13 -9.69
C ALA A 311 -23.10 15.59 -11.04
N ASP A 312 -21.78 15.51 -11.20
CA ASP A 312 -21.13 15.00 -12.42
C ASP A 312 -20.88 13.48 -12.40
N TYR A 313 -21.24 12.77 -11.32
CA TYR A 313 -21.04 11.33 -11.23
C TYR A 313 -22.05 10.58 -12.10
N ALA A 314 -21.56 10.01 -13.20
CA ALA A 314 -22.36 9.27 -14.17
C ALA A 314 -22.09 7.74 -14.11
N GLY A 315 -21.93 7.18 -12.92
CA GLY A 315 -21.67 5.74 -12.76
C GLY A 315 -20.22 5.30 -13.07
N SER A 316 -19.34 6.26 -13.37
CA SER A 316 -17.98 6.00 -13.85
C SER A 316 -16.97 7.01 -13.31
N VAL A 317 -15.72 6.58 -13.10
CA VAL A 317 -14.63 7.40 -12.57
C VAL A 317 -13.36 7.15 -13.40
N ARG A 318 -12.63 8.21 -13.75
CA ARG A 318 -11.29 8.08 -14.34
C ARG A 318 -10.29 7.70 -13.25
N VAL A 319 -9.52 6.64 -13.50
CA VAL A 319 -8.53 6.12 -12.55
C VAL A 319 -7.19 6.02 -13.25
N ALA A 320 -6.15 6.63 -12.67
CA ALA A 320 -4.79 6.44 -13.15
C ALA A 320 -4.44 4.95 -13.11
N ILE A 321 -3.85 4.43 -14.18
CA ILE A 321 -3.58 2.99 -14.35
C ILE A 321 -2.79 2.40 -13.16
N PRO A 322 -1.70 3.03 -12.67
CA PRO A 322 -0.99 2.58 -11.46
C PRO A 322 -1.86 2.40 -10.22
N HIS A 323 -2.98 3.12 -10.16
CA HIS A 323 -3.83 3.22 -8.98
C HIS A 323 -5.07 2.35 -9.05
N VAL A 324 -5.28 1.59 -10.13
CA VAL A 324 -6.49 0.78 -10.33
C VAL A 324 -6.79 -0.11 -9.12
N TYR A 325 -5.82 -0.79 -8.53
CA TYR A 325 -6.09 -1.65 -7.38
C TYR A 325 -6.00 -0.90 -6.03
N THR A 326 -5.12 0.10 -5.88
CA THR A 326 -5.01 0.86 -4.62
C THR A 326 -6.17 1.82 -4.38
N THR A 327 -6.71 2.40 -5.44
CA THR A 327 -7.82 3.36 -5.39
C THR A 327 -9.17 2.69 -5.54
N PHE A 328 -9.25 1.56 -6.22
CA PHE A 328 -10.54 0.96 -6.55
C PHE A 328 -10.78 -0.37 -5.85
N TRP A 329 -9.92 -1.38 -6.06
CA TRP A 329 -10.09 -2.67 -5.39
C TRP A 329 -10.08 -2.53 -3.87
N ALA A 330 -9.09 -1.81 -3.33
CA ALA A 330 -8.94 -1.62 -1.90
C ALA A 330 -10.07 -0.82 -1.24
N ARG A 331 -10.74 0.07 -1.99
CA ARG A 331 -11.77 0.98 -1.45
C ARG A 331 -13.19 0.46 -1.64
N LEU A 332 -13.36 -0.57 -2.48
CA LEU A 332 -14.64 -1.21 -2.74
C LEU A 332 -14.82 -2.53 -1.98
N LEU A 333 -13.82 -3.04 -1.24
CA LEU A 333 -14.02 -4.21 -0.37
C LEU A 333 -14.85 -3.81 0.86
N SER A 334 -16.00 -4.45 1.04
CA SER A 334 -16.78 -4.41 2.29
C SER A 334 -16.49 -5.67 3.09
N THR A 335 -16.16 -5.55 4.37
CA THR A 335 -16.18 -6.70 5.29
C THR A 335 -17.59 -6.92 5.84
N GLU A 336 -17.92 -8.13 6.29
CA GLU A 336 -19.21 -8.41 6.97
C GLU A 336 -19.37 -7.54 8.24
N GLU A 337 -18.27 -7.19 8.90
CA GLU A 337 -18.22 -6.28 10.05
C GLU A 337 -18.56 -4.84 9.65
N ASP A 338 -18.11 -4.37 8.47
CA ASP A 338 -18.45 -3.04 7.91
C ASP A 338 -19.93 -2.92 7.54
N ILE A 339 -20.59 -4.04 7.20
CA ILE A 339 -22.03 -4.06 6.88
C ILE A 339 -22.88 -3.99 8.16
N GLN A 340 -22.39 -4.56 9.27
CA GLN A 340 -23.10 -4.58 10.56
C GLN A 340 -22.88 -3.29 11.37
N GLN A 341 -21.68 -2.70 11.32
CA GLN A 341 -21.40 -1.40 11.91
C GLN A 341 -21.71 -0.33 10.87
N LYS A 342 -22.88 0.32 10.95
CA LYS A 342 -23.34 1.46 10.10
C LYS A 342 -22.39 2.69 10.04
N SER A 343 -21.15 2.56 10.49
CA SER A 343 -20.11 3.59 10.53
C SER A 343 -18.73 2.96 10.46
N SER A 344 -18.39 2.32 9.33
CA SER A 344 -16.98 2.08 9.03
C SER A 344 -16.39 3.32 8.35
N PRO A 345 -15.27 3.88 8.84
CA PRO A 345 -14.58 5.01 8.21
C PRO A 345 -13.97 4.68 6.83
N MET A 346 -14.15 3.44 6.32
CA MET A 346 -13.59 2.95 5.05
C MET A 346 -14.62 2.68 3.96
N GLN A 347 -15.93 2.65 4.25
CA GLN A 347 -16.94 2.55 3.19
C GLN A 347 -16.98 3.87 2.43
N ARG A 348 -16.35 3.90 1.25
CA ARG A 348 -16.49 5.02 0.34
C ARG A 348 -17.56 4.66 -0.67
N THR A 349 -18.66 5.41 -0.67
CA THR A 349 -19.59 5.36 -1.79
C THR A 349 -18.82 5.65 -3.09
N TRP A 350 -19.32 5.17 -4.22
CA TRP A 350 -18.74 5.54 -5.52
C TRP A 350 -18.59 7.06 -5.69
N GLY A 351 -19.51 7.82 -5.10
CA GLY A 351 -19.41 9.26 -4.95
C GLY A 351 -18.18 9.71 -4.18
N GLU A 352 -17.88 9.13 -3.01
CA GLU A 352 -16.65 9.45 -2.29
C GLU A 352 -15.37 9.03 -3.02
N ILE A 353 -15.41 7.91 -3.76
CA ILE A 353 -14.29 7.49 -4.62
C ILE A 353 -14.10 8.51 -5.74
N PHE A 354 -15.19 8.97 -6.35
CA PHE A 354 -15.20 10.01 -7.36
C PHE A 354 -14.66 11.35 -6.81
N SER A 355 -15.21 11.86 -5.72
CA SER A 355 -14.75 13.10 -5.05
C SER A 355 -13.26 13.06 -4.70
N LYS A 356 -12.74 11.90 -4.26
CA LYS A 356 -11.31 11.74 -3.93
C LYS A 356 -10.44 11.41 -5.15
N ALA A 357 -11.01 10.98 -6.25
CA ALA A 357 -10.34 10.97 -7.55
C ALA A 357 -10.30 12.39 -8.15
N GLN A 358 -11.26 13.24 -7.79
CA GLN A 358 -11.45 14.61 -8.29
C GLN A 358 -10.62 15.69 -7.59
N ILE A 359 -9.72 15.35 -6.62
CA ILE A 359 -9.03 16.31 -5.72
C ILE A 359 -8.87 17.70 -6.36
N THR A 360 -9.71 18.60 -5.83
CA THR A 360 -10.04 19.94 -6.29
C THR A 360 -8.86 20.80 -6.73
N ARG A 361 -9.07 21.46 -7.89
CA ARG A 361 -8.20 22.40 -8.66
C ARG A 361 -7.38 21.74 -9.76
N GLU A 362 -7.95 21.53 -10.95
CA GLU A 362 -7.25 21.45 -12.27
C GLU A 362 -5.89 20.73 -12.30
N LYS A 363 -5.71 19.77 -11.39
CA LYS A 363 -4.49 19.01 -11.10
C LYS A 363 -4.92 17.58 -10.78
N THR A 364 -5.81 17.01 -11.59
CA THR A 364 -5.58 15.60 -11.95
C THR A 364 -4.15 15.55 -12.45
N TYR A 365 -3.26 14.83 -11.74
CA TYR A 365 -1.87 14.53 -12.11
C TYR A 365 -1.19 15.57 -13.00
N PRO A 366 -0.16 16.33 -12.57
CA PRO A 366 0.40 17.37 -13.42
C PRO A 366 0.82 16.79 -14.79
N ILE A 367 -0.03 16.94 -15.80
CA ILE A 367 0.39 17.24 -17.15
C ILE A 367 0.94 18.64 -17.00
N LYS A 368 2.16 18.74 -16.47
CA LYS A 368 2.98 19.88 -16.82
C LYS A 368 3.08 19.77 -18.33
N TYR A 369 2.40 20.69 -19.03
CA TYR A 369 2.91 21.13 -20.30
C TYR A 369 4.37 21.52 -20.01
N PHE A 370 5.29 20.64 -20.37
CA PHE A 370 6.63 21.08 -20.71
C PHE A 370 6.43 21.92 -21.97
N PHE A 371 6.05 23.19 -21.75
CA PHE A 371 6.25 24.18 -22.76
C PHE A 371 7.73 24.15 -23.09
N MET A 372 7.98 23.79 -24.34
CA MET A 372 9.10 24.26 -25.12
C MET A 372 9.39 25.71 -24.74
N GLU A 373 10.57 25.97 -24.20
CA GLU A 373 11.27 27.18 -24.56
C GLU A 373 12.47 26.76 -25.39
N VAL A 374 12.57 27.44 -26.54
CA VAL A 374 13.61 27.35 -27.56
C VAL A 374 14.94 27.80 -26.98
#